data_AF-A0A7S2YQX1-F1
#
_entry.id   AF-A0A7S2YQX1-F1
#
_cell.length_a   1.000
_cell.length_b   1.000
_cell.length_c   1.000
_cell.angle_alpha   90.00
_cell.angle_beta   90.00
_cell.angle_gamma   90.00
#
_symmetry.space_group_name_H-M   'P 1'
#
loop_
_entity.id
_entity.type
_entity.pdbx_description
1 polymer ?
#
loop_
_entity_poly.entity_id
_entity_poly.type
_entity_poly.pdbx_seq_one_letter_code
_entity_poly.pdbx_strand_id
1 'polypeptide(L)'
;RMNSAGVFTVLSTDSSQFVQNFLAVASLLFSILVGQTYYFMYQQQENLYYALFNEVTEAKSLLEQVALVCQGRSMYRKCLDSISKYVNDDLKQLQADPAILLSARPSEDPLESIMYMTSVGVPSTVYETVKSLRQARASRLGALQRKIPQAHMWLLWVLASLELVSFPLLGAGT
;
A
#
# COMPACT_ATOMS: atom_id res chain seq x y z
N ARG A 1 -4.07 -59.66 31.92
CA ARG A 1 -2.99 -58.68 32.22
C ARG A 1 -2.12 -58.36 30.99
N MET A 2 -2.64 -58.55 29.79
CA MET A 2 -2.06 -58.06 28.53
C MET A 2 -2.91 -56.88 28.03
N ASN A 3 -2.27 -55.99 27.28
CA ASN A 3 -2.85 -54.92 26.44
C ASN A 3 -3.03 -53.49 26.95
N SER A 4 -2.87 -53.14 28.23
CA SER A 4 -2.96 -51.71 28.60
C SER A 4 -1.74 -50.90 28.09
N ALA A 5 -0.54 -51.47 28.24
CA ALA A 5 0.70 -50.83 27.78
C ALA A 5 0.80 -50.79 26.25
N GLY A 6 0.48 -51.89 25.56
CA GLY A 6 0.51 -51.95 24.09
C GLY A 6 -0.52 -51.05 23.42
N VAL A 7 -1.75 -50.98 23.95
CA VAL A 7 -2.78 -50.05 23.45
C VAL A 7 -2.39 -48.60 23.73
N PHE A 8 -1.80 -48.30 24.88
CA PHE A 8 -1.30 -46.95 25.19
C PHE A 8 -0.13 -46.56 24.27
N THR A 9 0.79 -47.47 23.97
CA THR A 9 1.89 -47.22 23.04
C THR A 9 1.36 -47.00 21.61
N VAL A 10 0.40 -47.80 21.14
CA VAL A 10 -0.23 -47.60 19.83
C VAL A 10 -0.99 -46.27 19.76
N LEU A 11 -1.78 -45.93 20.79
CA LEU A 11 -2.44 -44.61 20.87
C LEU A 11 -1.44 -43.44 20.88
N SER A 12 -0.33 -43.59 21.61
CA SER A 12 0.71 -42.55 21.65
C SER A 12 1.40 -42.36 20.29
N THR A 13 1.67 -43.45 19.58
CA THR A 13 2.26 -43.43 18.23
C THR A 13 1.31 -42.80 17.21
N ASP A 14 0.02 -43.18 17.24
CA ASP A 14 -1.01 -42.60 16.36
C ASP A 14 -1.18 -41.10 16.63
N SER A 15 -1.16 -40.69 17.90
CA SER A 15 -1.25 -39.27 18.27
C SER A 15 -0.04 -38.45 17.81
N SER A 16 1.17 -39.02 17.88
CA SER A 16 2.40 -38.37 17.40
C SER A 16 2.39 -38.21 15.88
N GLN A 17 1.96 -39.24 15.15
CA GLN A 17 1.83 -39.19 13.68
C GLN A 17 0.76 -38.19 13.23
N PHE A 18 -0.37 -38.11 13.94
CA PHE A 18 -1.39 -37.10 13.70
C PHE A 18 -0.84 -35.67 13.88
N VAL A 19 -0.11 -35.42 14.97
CA VAL A 19 0.51 -34.12 15.25
C VAL A 19 1.54 -33.76 14.17
N GLN A 20 2.40 -34.69 13.77
CA GLN A 20 3.37 -34.47 12.69
C GLN A 20 2.70 -34.12 11.36
N ASN A 21 1.65 -34.86 10.97
CA ASN A 21 0.91 -34.59 9.73
C ASN A 21 0.20 -33.22 9.78
N PHE A 22 -0.39 -32.87 10.93
CA PHE A 22 -1.02 -31.57 11.13
C PHE A 22 -0.01 -30.42 10.99
N LEU A 23 1.15 -30.56 11.64
CA LEU A 23 2.23 -29.56 11.57
C LEU A 23 2.78 -29.43 10.14
N ALA A 24 2.96 -30.53 9.41
CA ALA A 24 3.41 -30.50 8.03
C ALA A 24 2.43 -29.73 7.12
N VAL A 25 1.12 -29.94 7.29
CA VAL A 25 0.08 -29.20 6.55
C VAL A 25 0.07 -27.73 6.95
N ALA A 26 0.20 -27.41 8.23
CA ALA A 26 0.25 -26.03 8.73
C ALA A 26 1.46 -25.26 8.17
N SER A 27 2.65 -25.87 8.16
CA SER A 27 3.86 -25.30 7.56
C SER A 27 3.73 -25.08 6.06
N LEU A 28 3.11 -26.02 5.34
CA LEU A 28 2.89 -25.87 3.90
C LEU A 28 1.91 -24.71 3.62
N LEU A 29 0.81 -24.64 4.36
CA LEU A 29 -0.16 -23.54 4.25
C LEU A 29 0.48 -22.20 4.59
N PHE A 30 1.28 -22.14 5.67
CA PHE A 30 2.02 -20.95 6.05
C PHE A 30 2.96 -20.49 4.93
N SER A 31 3.79 -21.40 4.40
CA SER A 31 4.75 -21.10 3.33
C SER A 31 4.06 -20.52 2.08
N ILE A 32 2.94 -21.12 1.66
CA ILE A 32 2.16 -20.64 0.51
C ILE A 32 1.57 -19.26 0.81
N LEU A 33 0.89 -19.10 1.94
CA LEU A 33 0.21 -17.84 2.27
C LEU A 33 1.21 -16.69 2.44
N VAL A 34 2.34 -16.94 3.10
CA VAL A 34 3.43 -15.98 3.26
C VAL A 34 4.02 -15.61 1.90
N GLY A 35 4.32 -16.59 1.05
CA GLY A 35 4.85 -16.34 -0.28
C GLY A 35 3.94 -15.44 -1.13
N GLN A 36 2.64 -15.74 -1.15
CA GLN A 36 1.65 -14.91 -1.86
C GLN A 36 1.53 -13.50 -1.25
N THR A 37 1.63 -13.40 0.07
CA THR A 37 1.55 -12.11 0.78
C THR A 37 2.75 -11.23 0.44
N TYR A 38 3.97 -11.78 0.48
CA TYR A 38 5.16 -11.04 0.09
C TYR A 38 5.10 -10.63 -1.38
N TYR A 39 4.72 -11.55 -2.28
CA TYR A 39 4.54 -11.22 -3.70
C TYR A 39 3.59 -10.04 -3.90
N PHE A 40 2.44 -10.06 -3.23
CA PHE A 40 1.48 -8.97 -3.28
C PHE A 40 2.05 -7.66 -2.73
N MET A 41 2.71 -7.69 -1.56
CA MET A 41 3.29 -6.52 -0.93
C MET A 41 4.39 -5.89 -1.79
N TYR A 42 5.24 -6.70 -2.42
CA TYR A 42 6.27 -6.21 -3.35
C TYR A 42 5.64 -5.58 -4.59
N GLN A 43 4.62 -6.22 -5.18
CA GLN A 43 3.92 -5.64 -6.32
C GLN A 43 3.24 -4.31 -5.95
N GLN A 44 2.65 -4.22 -4.75
CA GLN A 44 2.05 -2.98 -4.27
C GLN A 44 3.10 -1.90 -4.05
N GLN A 45 4.26 -2.25 -3.48
CA GLN A 45 5.38 -1.32 -3.28
C GLN A 45 5.90 -0.78 -4.61
N GLU A 46 6.08 -1.63 -5.61
CA GLU A 46 6.51 -1.25 -6.96
C GLU A 46 5.50 -0.29 -7.61
N ASN A 47 4.21 -0.65 -7.58
CA ASN A 47 3.14 0.20 -8.13
C ASN A 47 3.10 1.58 -7.45
N LEU A 48 3.28 1.62 -6.12
CA LEU A 48 3.33 2.87 -5.37
C LEU A 48 4.54 3.72 -5.78
N TYR A 49 5.71 3.09 -5.96
CA TYR A 49 6.92 3.78 -6.37
C TYR A 49 6.75 4.44 -7.75
N TYR A 50 6.23 3.70 -8.74
CA TYR A 50 5.98 4.26 -10.07
C TYR A 50 4.92 5.36 -10.06
N ALA A 51 3.83 5.17 -9.30
CA ALA A 51 2.79 6.19 -9.19
C ALA A 51 3.32 7.48 -8.55
N LEU A 52 4.10 7.38 -7.47
CA LEU A 52 4.71 8.54 -6.81
C LEU A 52 5.71 9.25 -7.72
N PHE A 53 6.55 8.49 -8.43
CA PHE A 53 7.52 9.05 -9.37
C PHE A 53 6.82 9.83 -10.49
N ASN A 54 5.74 9.29 -11.05
CA ASN A 54 4.95 9.97 -12.07
C ASN A 54 4.28 11.24 -11.51
N GLU A 55 3.67 11.19 -10.33
CA GLU A 55 3.03 12.37 -9.71
C GLU A 55 4.05 13.48 -9.41
N VAL A 56 5.24 13.15 -8.92
CA VAL A 56 6.32 14.13 -8.68
C VAL A 56 6.81 14.74 -9.99
N THR A 57 6.91 13.94 -11.06
CA THR A 57 7.35 14.41 -12.38
C THR A 57 6.33 15.39 -12.97
N GLU A 58 5.05 15.07 -12.90
CA GLU A 58 3.96 15.95 -13.34
C GLU A 58 3.89 17.23 -12.49
N ALA A 59 4.08 17.13 -11.17
CA ALA A 59 4.11 18.29 -10.28
C ALA A 59 5.26 19.24 -10.61
N LYS A 60 6.42 18.69 -10.98
CA LYS A 60 7.57 19.47 -11.46
C LYS A 60 7.26 20.15 -12.80
N SER A 61 6.67 19.42 -13.75
CA SER A 61 6.26 19.98 -15.05
C SER A 61 5.27 21.14 -14.87
N LEU A 62 4.29 20.98 -13.98
CA LEU A 62 3.33 22.03 -13.64
C LEU A 62 4.06 23.27 -13.08
N LEU A 63 5.04 23.09 -12.19
CA LEU A 63 5.83 24.20 -11.64
C LEU A 63 6.62 24.94 -12.72
N GLU A 64 7.26 24.23 -13.64
CA GLU A 64 7.98 24.82 -14.77
C GLU A 64 7.03 25.60 -15.69
N GLN A 65 5.87 25.03 -16.03
CA GLN A 65 4.88 25.69 -16.88
C GLN A 65 4.26 26.92 -16.22
N VAL A 66 3.89 26.83 -14.93
CA VAL A 66 3.37 27.96 -14.16
C VAL A 66 4.42 29.06 -14.07
N ALA A 67 5.69 28.72 -13.87
CA ALA A 67 6.77 29.70 -13.87
C ALA A 67 6.88 30.44 -15.19
N LEU A 68 6.82 29.74 -16.33
CA LEU A 68 6.87 30.36 -17.66
C LEU A 68 5.64 31.22 -17.96
N VAL A 69 4.42 30.72 -17.69
CA VAL A 69 3.17 31.40 -18.05
C VAL A 69 2.89 32.60 -17.14
N CYS A 70 3.28 32.52 -15.87
CA CYS A 70 2.98 33.54 -14.88
C CYS A 70 4.14 34.52 -14.65
N GLN A 71 5.31 34.33 -15.26
CA GLN A 71 6.46 35.23 -15.08
C GLN A 71 6.06 36.68 -15.36
N GLY A 72 6.30 37.57 -14.40
CA GLY A 72 5.95 38.99 -14.52
C GLY A 72 4.46 39.33 -14.33
N ARG A 73 3.59 38.35 -14.03
CA ARG A 73 2.17 38.57 -13.72
C ARG A 73 1.91 38.57 -12.21
N SER A 74 0.91 39.33 -11.77
CA SER A 74 0.51 39.41 -10.35
C SER A 74 0.05 38.07 -9.76
N MET A 75 -0.32 37.10 -10.60
CA MET A 75 -0.80 35.78 -10.18
C MET A 75 0.31 34.78 -9.85
N TYR A 76 1.56 35.05 -10.22
CA TYR A 76 2.69 34.10 -10.05
C TYR A 76 2.83 33.59 -8.61
N ARG A 77 2.81 34.49 -7.64
CA ARG A 77 2.98 34.15 -6.22
C ARG A 77 1.85 33.26 -5.70
N LYS A 78 0.60 33.55 -6.09
CA LYS A 78 -0.57 32.76 -5.71
C LYS A 78 -0.53 31.35 -6.31
N CYS A 79 -0.07 31.20 -7.56
CA CYS A 79 0.11 29.88 -8.17
C CYS A 79 1.20 29.07 -7.45
N LEU A 80 2.34 29.68 -7.12
CA LEU A 80 3.40 29.02 -6.35
C LEU A 80 2.93 28.59 -4.95
N ASP A 81 2.17 29.45 -4.26
CA ASP A 81 1.60 29.12 -2.95
C ASP A 81 0.63 27.93 -3.06
N SER A 82 -0.15 27.85 -4.15
CA SER A 82 -1.05 26.73 -4.42
C SER A 82 -0.29 25.42 -4.69
N ILE A 83 0.80 25.46 -5.47
CA ILE A 83 1.67 24.29 -5.69
C ILE A 83 2.32 23.85 -4.38
N SER A 84 2.82 24.80 -3.59
CA SER A 84 3.40 24.52 -2.27
C SER A 84 2.39 23.85 -1.35
N LYS A 85 1.14 24.33 -1.33
CA LYS A 85 0.05 23.74 -0.57
C LYS A 85 -0.23 22.31 -1.02
N TYR A 86 -0.32 22.07 -2.33
CA TYR A 86 -0.47 20.71 -2.87
C TYR A 86 0.67 19.76 -2.43
N VAL A 87 1.91 20.22 -2.51
CA VAL A 87 3.07 19.38 -2.15
C VAL A 87 3.07 19.05 -0.65
N ASN A 88 2.78 20.02 0.21
CA ASN A 88 2.85 19.83 1.66
C ASN A 88 1.62 19.12 2.23
N ASP A 89 0.42 19.47 1.74
CA ASP A 89 -0.84 19.03 2.31
C ASP A 89 -1.42 17.78 1.62
N ASP A 90 -0.87 17.35 0.47
CA ASP A 90 -1.33 16.15 -0.23
C ASP A 90 -0.17 15.20 -0.58
N LEU A 91 0.77 15.65 -1.41
CA LEU A 91 1.84 14.77 -1.94
C LEU A 91 2.71 14.15 -0.84
N LYS A 92 3.05 14.93 0.20
CA LYS A 92 3.81 14.45 1.36
C LYS A 92 2.99 13.60 2.34
N GLN A 93 1.66 13.63 2.26
CA GLN A 93 0.78 12.91 3.18
C GLN A 93 0.60 11.44 2.77
N LEU A 94 1.71 10.69 2.75
CA LEU A 94 1.71 9.26 2.38
C LEU A 94 1.04 8.35 3.41
N GLN A 95 0.87 8.83 4.66
CA GLN A 95 0.29 8.07 5.76
C GLN A 95 -1.19 8.37 6.01
N ALA A 96 -1.73 9.42 5.39
CA ALA A 96 -3.13 9.76 5.52
C ALA A 96 -4.00 8.74 4.77
N ASP A 97 -5.23 8.53 5.24
CA ASP A 97 -6.16 7.63 4.55
C ASP A 97 -6.47 8.20 3.15
N PRO A 98 -6.20 7.44 2.07
CA PRO A 98 -6.49 7.88 0.71
C PRO A 98 -7.95 8.29 0.51
N ALA A 99 -8.89 7.70 1.25
CA ALA A 99 -10.31 8.06 1.18
C ALA A 99 -10.56 9.51 1.63
N ILE A 100 -9.84 9.98 2.66
CA ILE A 100 -9.97 11.35 3.16
C ILE A 100 -9.41 12.33 2.13
N LEU A 101 -8.23 12.05 1.60
CA LEU A 101 -7.58 12.89 0.58
C LEU A 101 -8.43 13.01 -0.71
N LEU A 102 -9.09 11.92 -1.10
CA LEU A 102 -9.94 11.89 -2.30
C LEU A 102 -11.32 12.53 -2.07
N SER A 103 -11.77 12.62 -0.82
CA SER A 103 -13.05 13.24 -0.45
C SER A 103 -13.03 14.77 -0.36
N ALA A 104 -11.85 15.39 -0.53
CA ALA A 104 -11.70 16.83 -0.47
C ALA A 104 -12.59 17.53 -1.52
N ARG A 105 -13.20 18.66 -1.14
CA ARG A 105 -14.08 19.39 -2.05
C ARG A 105 -13.27 19.95 -3.22
N PRO A 106 -13.83 20.01 -4.44
CA PRO A 106 -13.14 20.62 -5.59
C PRO A 106 -12.69 22.07 -5.33
N SER A 107 -13.45 22.83 -4.53
CA SER A 107 -13.10 24.21 -4.13
C SER A 107 -11.88 24.30 -3.20
N GLU A 108 -11.53 23.20 -2.53
CA GLU A 108 -10.39 23.11 -1.62
C GLU A 108 -9.14 22.56 -2.31
N ASP A 109 -9.26 22.06 -3.55
CA ASP A 109 -8.14 21.52 -4.31
C ASP A 109 -7.24 22.66 -4.82
N PRO A 110 -5.97 22.73 -4.37
CA PRO A 110 -5.02 23.73 -4.85
C PRO A 110 -4.79 23.67 -6.37
N LEU A 111 -4.95 22.50 -7.00
CA LEU A 111 -4.82 22.37 -8.45
C LEU A 111 -5.98 23.03 -9.20
N GLU A 112 -7.19 23.06 -8.62
CA GLU A 112 -8.35 23.77 -9.19
C GLU A 112 -8.11 25.28 -9.16
N SER A 113 -7.48 25.78 -8.09
CA SER A 113 -7.12 27.20 -7.96
C SER A 113 -6.11 27.62 -9.05
N ILE A 114 -5.09 26.79 -9.32
CA ILE A 114 -4.11 27.04 -10.39
C ILE A 114 -4.80 27.05 -11.76
N MET A 115 -5.68 26.07 -11.99
CA MET A 115 -6.46 25.98 -13.22
C MET A 115 -7.29 27.25 -13.40
N TYR A 116 -8.08 27.66 -12.41
CA TYR A 116 -8.91 28.87 -12.47
C TYR A 116 -8.11 30.15 -12.74
N MET A 117 -6.93 30.30 -12.11
CA MET A 117 -6.06 31.47 -12.34
C MET A 117 -5.44 31.49 -13.75
N THR A 118 -5.27 30.33 -14.37
CA THR A 118 -4.59 30.18 -15.67
C THR A 118 -5.54 29.94 -16.84
N SER A 119 -6.81 29.61 -16.58
CA SER A 119 -7.84 29.28 -17.58
C SER A 119 -8.75 30.47 -17.92
N VAL A 120 -8.20 31.51 -18.54
CA VAL A 120 -9.03 32.54 -19.20
C VAL A 120 -9.29 32.15 -20.65
N GLY A 121 -10.45 31.53 -20.89
CA GLY A 121 -11.11 31.46 -22.21
C GLY A 121 -10.71 30.35 -23.18
N VAL A 122 -9.56 29.67 -23.03
CA VAL A 122 -9.13 28.56 -23.90
C VAL A 122 -8.33 27.51 -23.09
N PRO A 123 -8.49 26.19 -23.32
CA PRO A 123 -7.64 25.19 -22.70
C PRO A 123 -6.16 25.47 -23.02
N SER A 124 -5.36 25.71 -21.97
CA SER A 124 -3.93 25.97 -22.05
C SER A 124 -3.14 24.69 -21.78
N THR A 125 -1.84 24.69 -22.08
CA THR A 125 -0.94 23.59 -21.72
C THR A 125 -0.92 23.31 -20.20
N VAL A 126 -1.18 24.33 -19.38
CA VAL A 126 -1.33 24.20 -17.92
C VAL A 126 -2.56 23.37 -17.53
N TYR A 127 -3.64 23.45 -18.31
CA TYR A 127 -4.83 22.62 -18.07
C TYR A 127 -4.50 21.13 -18.28
N GLU A 128 -3.75 20.81 -19.33
CA GLU A 128 -3.37 19.43 -19.61
C GLU A 128 -2.47 18.86 -18.51
N THR A 129 -1.51 19.64 -17.99
CA THR A 129 -0.65 19.20 -16.87
C THR A 129 -1.36 19.10 -15.54
N VAL A 130 -2.32 19.99 -15.26
CA VAL A 130 -3.17 19.83 -14.07
C VAL A 130 -4.01 18.55 -14.18
N LYS A 131 -4.52 18.23 -15.37
CA LYS A 131 -5.29 17.01 -15.61
C LYS A 131 -4.42 15.75 -15.47
N SER A 132 -3.23 15.72 -16.07
CA SER A 132 -2.29 14.59 -15.93
C SER A 132 -1.86 14.41 -14.47
N LEU A 133 -1.59 15.49 -13.76
CA LEU A 133 -1.24 15.46 -12.34
C LEU A 133 -2.37 14.89 -11.47
N ARG A 134 -3.63 15.26 -11.74
CA ARG A 134 -4.79 14.66 -11.05
C ARG A 134 -4.92 13.17 -11.31
N GLN A 135 -4.65 12.73 -12.54
CA GLN A 135 -4.64 11.31 -12.88
C GLN A 135 -3.50 10.57 -12.17
N ALA A 136 -2.32 11.17 -12.09
CA ALA A 136 -1.18 10.62 -11.35
C ALA A 136 -1.48 10.53 -9.84
N ARG A 137 -2.09 11.56 -9.25
CA ARG A 137 -2.58 11.56 -7.86
C ARG A 137 -3.56 10.42 -7.63
N ALA A 138 -4.56 10.24 -8.49
CA ALA A 138 -5.52 9.15 -8.37
C ALA A 138 -4.85 7.77 -8.42
N SER A 139 -3.83 7.61 -9.28
CA SER A 139 -3.02 6.39 -9.35
C SER A 139 -2.27 6.13 -8.04
N ARG A 140 -1.61 7.14 -7.45
CA ARG A 140 -0.95 7.02 -6.14
C ARG A 140 -1.94 6.61 -5.06
N LEU A 141 -3.07 7.31 -4.95
CA LEU A 141 -4.08 7.04 -3.93
C LEU A 141 -4.67 5.63 -4.08
N GLY A 142 -4.86 5.15 -5.31
CA GLY A 142 -5.27 3.77 -5.58
C GLY A 142 -4.20 2.72 -5.23
N ALA A 143 -2.92 3.06 -5.38
CA ALA A 143 -1.81 2.20 -4.95
C ALA A 143 -1.64 2.17 -3.43
N LEU A 144 -1.91 3.28 -2.73
CA LEU A 144 -1.88 3.39 -1.27
C LEU A 144 -3.04 2.66 -0.58
N GLN A 145 -4.14 2.42 -1.30
CA GLN A 145 -5.30 1.74 -0.73
C GLN A 145 -4.91 0.36 -0.17
N ARG A 146 -5.25 0.12 1.09
CA ARG A 146 -4.95 -1.13 1.78
C ARG A 146 -5.82 -2.26 1.21
N LYS A 147 -5.23 -3.09 0.36
CA LYS A 147 -5.91 -4.21 -0.31
C LYS A 147 -5.91 -5.50 0.50
N ILE A 148 -4.97 -5.66 1.44
CA ILE A 148 -4.89 -6.85 2.30
C ILE A 148 -5.75 -6.65 3.56
N PRO A 149 -6.73 -7.53 3.83
CA PRO A 149 -7.52 -7.47 5.06
C PRO A 149 -6.65 -7.79 6.29
N GLN A 150 -6.87 -7.07 7.39
CA GLN A 150 -6.14 -7.28 8.66
C GLN A 150 -6.25 -8.72 9.19
N ALA A 151 -7.39 -9.39 8.93
CA ALA A 151 -7.62 -10.78 9.31
C ALA A 151 -6.60 -11.75 8.69
N HIS A 152 -6.18 -11.51 7.44
CA HIS A 152 -5.17 -12.33 6.77
C HIS A 152 -3.81 -12.23 7.47
N MET A 153 -3.41 -11.02 7.86
CA MET A 153 -2.17 -10.84 8.62
C MET A 153 -2.25 -11.52 9.98
N TRP A 154 -3.38 -11.41 10.69
CA TRP A 154 -3.56 -12.08 11.98
C TRP A 154 -3.42 -13.61 11.85
N LEU A 155 -4.03 -14.20 10.81
CA LEU A 155 -3.92 -15.62 10.51
C LEU A 155 -2.47 -16.04 10.23
N LEU A 156 -1.71 -15.24 9.48
CA LEU A 156 -0.28 -15.48 9.26
C LEU A 156 0.53 -15.44 10.56
N TRP A 157 0.24 -14.51 11.46
CA TRP A 157 0.90 -14.41 12.77
C TRP A 157 0.64 -15.64 13.64
N VAL A 158 -0.59 -16.15 13.63
CA VAL A 158 -0.96 -17.38 14.37
C VAL A 158 -0.22 -18.59 13.80
N LEU A 159 -0.21 -18.75 12.47
CA LEU A 159 0.51 -19.83 11.80
C LEU A 159 2.03 -19.76 12.06
N ALA A 160 2.63 -18.58 11.96
CA ALA A 160 4.05 -18.37 12.27
C ALA A 160 4.38 -18.75 13.71
N SER A 161 3.51 -18.38 14.65
CA SER A 161 3.69 -18.71 16.08
C SER A 161 3.60 -20.21 16.31
N LEU A 162 2.64 -20.88 15.66
CA LEU A 162 2.46 -22.33 15.75
C LEU A 162 3.67 -23.08 15.19
N GLU A 163 4.20 -22.63 14.05
CA GLU A 163 5.41 -23.19 13.45
C GLU A 163 6.64 -23.00 14.36
N LEU A 164 6.82 -21.79 14.92
CA LEU A 164 7.96 -21.48 15.80
C LEU A 164 7.94 -22.31 17.10
N VAL A 165 6.75 -22.57 17.66
CA VAL A 165 6.57 -23.44 18.83
C VAL A 165 6.74 -24.92 18.47
N SER A 166 6.45 -25.31 17.23
CA SER A 166 6.57 -26.70 16.78
C SER A 166 8.02 -27.16 16.59
N PHE A 167 8.94 -26.24 16.26
CA PHE A 167 10.38 -26.55 16.09
C PHE A 167 11.03 -27.18 17.33
N PRO A 168 10.90 -26.61 18.55
CA PRO A 168 11.36 -27.25 19.78
C PRO A 168 10.66 -28.57 20.09
N LEU A 169 9.35 -28.67 19.81
CA LEU A 169 8.53 -29.84 20.12
C LEU A 169 8.89 -31.07 19.27
N LEU A 170 9.22 -30.85 17.99
CA LEU A 170 9.68 -31.90 17.08
C LEU A 170 11.19 -32.18 17.26
N GLY A 171 12.00 -31.15 17.55
CA GLY A 171 13.44 -31.29 17.78
C GLY A 171 13.82 -31.88 19.14
N ALA A 172 12.97 -31.76 20.16
CA ALA A 172 13.16 -32.41 21.47
C ALA A 172 12.64 -33.86 21.50
N GLY A 173 11.96 -34.31 20.43
CA GLY A 173 11.40 -35.65 20.29
C GLY A 173 12.26 -36.64 19.49
N THR A 174 13.44 -36.23 19.03
CA THR A 174 14.46 -37.10 18.39
C THR A 174 15.56 -37.48 19.36
#